data_AF-A0A9D5CNZ9-F1
#
_entry.id   AF-A0A9D5CNZ9-F1
#
_cell.length_a   1.000
_cell.length_b   1.000
_cell.length_c   1.000
_cell.angle_alpha   90.00
_cell.angle_beta   90.00
_cell.angle_gamma   90.00
#
_symmetry.space_group_name_H-M   'P 1'
#
loop_
_entity.id
_entity.type
_entity.pdbx_description
1 polymer ?
#
loop_
_entity_poly.entity_id
_entity_poly.type
_entity_poly.pdbx_seq_one_letter_code
_entity_poly.pdbx_strand_id
1 'polypeptide(L)'
;MGNRYRKEGGKIRDTLFQILEAEKDVVIKHGAQSRESRRMATQGMHSSKFCLHPAGDTPSACRLFDAIVSLCIPVIVSDYIELPFEDVINYKKIAVFVDTESAIKPSYLTKMLRENKYKKDFAVSA
;
A
#
# COMPACT_ATOMS: atom_id res chain seq x y z
N MET A 1 9.34 -0.09 -13.10
CA MET A 1 8.94 0.34 -11.74
C MET A 1 9.87 1.44 -11.28
N GLY A 2 9.32 2.57 -10.83
CA GLY A 2 10.00 3.85 -10.67
C GLY A 2 11.09 3.86 -9.60
N ASN A 3 12.23 4.45 -9.95
CA ASN A 3 13.39 4.67 -9.09
C ASN A 3 13.01 5.40 -7.79
N ARG A 4 13.69 5.08 -6.68
CA ARG A 4 13.35 5.60 -5.34
C ARG A 4 13.38 7.14 -5.25
N TYR A 5 14.20 7.75 -6.08
CA TYR A 5 14.37 9.20 -6.19
C TYR A 5 13.61 9.77 -7.39
N ARG A 6 12.33 10.15 -7.19
CA ARG A 6 11.66 11.09 -8.10
C ARG A 6 10.54 11.83 -7.34
N LYS A 7 10.79 13.11 -7.04
CA LYS A 7 9.87 14.12 -6.47
C LYS A 7 9.35 13.84 -5.04
N GLU A 8 8.62 14.81 -4.48
CA GLU A 8 8.13 14.85 -3.08
C GLU A 8 7.43 13.56 -2.61
N GLY A 9 6.75 12.83 -3.50
CA GLY A 9 6.17 11.50 -3.19
C GLY A 9 7.20 10.45 -2.75
N GLY A 10 8.45 10.55 -3.20
CA GLY A 10 9.54 9.71 -2.71
C GLY A 10 9.83 9.91 -1.22
N LYS A 11 9.70 11.15 -0.71
CA LYS A 11 9.94 11.47 0.71
C LYS A 11 8.89 10.83 1.60
N ILE A 12 7.61 10.93 1.22
CA ILE A 12 6.49 10.34 1.97
C ILE A 12 6.63 8.82 2.04
N ARG A 13 6.98 8.18 0.92
CA ARG A 13 7.23 6.74 0.91
C ARG A 13 8.33 6.37 1.90
N ASP A 14 9.49 7.02 1.85
CA ASP A 14 10.59 6.67 2.75
C ASP A 14 10.21 6.89 4.23
N THR A 15 9.49 7.96 4.55
CA THR A 15 8.96 8.21 5.91
C THR A 15 7.98 7.13 6.36
N LEU A 16 7.02 6.75 5.51
CA LEU A 16 6.05 5.68 5.83
C LEU A 16 6.75 4.35 6.07
N PHE A 17 7.74 4.00 5.25
CA PHE A 17 8.53 2.78 5.44
C PHE A 17 9.25 2.78 6.79
N GLN A 18 9.88 3.89 7.18
CA GLN A 18 10.56 4.00 8.48
C GLN A 18 9.60 3.83 9.66
N ILE A 19 8.43 4.46 9.60
CA ILE A 19 7.43 4.37 10.69
C ILE A 19 6.89 2.94 10.79
N LEU A 20 6.59 2.33 9.64
CA LEU A 20 5.94 1.02 9.57
C LEU A 20 6.91 -0.14 9.85
N GLU A 21 8.22 0.04 9.67
CA GLU A 21 9.23 -0.98 9.97
C GLU A 21 9.28 -1.32 11.47
N ALA A 22 8.95 -0.36 12.33
CA ALA A 22 8.89 -0.55 13.78
C ALA A 22 7.56 -1.16 14.27
N GLU A 23 6.56 -1.34 13.39
CA GLU A 23 5.23 -1.77 13.76
C GLU A 23 5.08 -3.30 13.73
N LYS A 24 4.43 -3.85 14.75
CA LYS A 24 4.11 -5.27 14.79
C LYS A 24 3.14 -5.66 13.66
N ASP A 25 3.34 -6.84 13.10
CA ASP A 25 2.48 -7.45 12.06
C ASP A 25 2.47 -6.66 10.73
N VAL A 26 3.52 -5.87 10.49
CA VAL A 26 3.80 -5.25 9.19
C VAL A 26 4.94 -6.01 8.50
N VAL A 27 4.76 -6.33 7.22
CA VAL A 27 5.74 -7.01 6.38
C VAL A 27 6.23 -6.04 5.33
N ILE A 28 7.43 -5.51 5.53
CA ILE A 28 8.07 -4.64 4.55
C ILE A 28 9.04 -5.47 3.71
N LYS A 29 8.87 -5.47 2.38
CA LYS A 29 9.80 -6.17 1.49
C LYS A 29 10.32 -5.24 0.40
N HIS A 30 11.64 -5.15 0.35
CA HIS A 30 12.34 -4.39 -0.66
C HIS A 30 12.33 -5.14 -2.00
N GLY A 31 11.61 -4.60 -3.00
CA GLY A 31 11.53 -5.20 -4.33
C GLY A 31 12.83 -4.99 -5.12
N ALA A 32 13.42 -6.08 -5.62
CA ALA A 32 14.41 -6.04 -6.69
C ALA A 32 13.75 -6.33 -8.04
N GLN A 33 14.38 -5.90 -9.15
CA GLN A 33 13.89 -6.17 -10.51
C GLN A 33 14.24 -7.60 -10.96
N SER A 34 13.79 -8.62 -10.20
CA SER A 34 13.95 -10.03 -10.54
C SER A 34 12.62 -10.77 -10.62
N ARG A 35 12.60 -11.95 -11.22
CA ARG A 35 11.39 -12.77 -11.33
C ARG A 35 11.01 -13.35 -9.97
N GLU A 36 12.02 -13.68 -9.17
CA GLU A 36 11.94 -14.19 -7.82
C GLU A 36 11.33 -13.14 -6.89
N SER A 37 11.82 -11.90 -6.95
CA SER A 37 11.26 -10.79 -6.16
C SER A 37 9.81 -10.50 -6.48
N ARG A 38 9.41 -10.59 -7.76
CA ARG A 38 7.98 -10.46 -8.14
C ARG A 38 7.12 -11.57 -7.54
N ARG A 39 7.56 -12.83 -7.62
CA ARG A 39 6.83 -13.96 -7.00
C ARG A 39 6.70 -13.80 -5.49
N MET A 40 7.77 -13.37 -4.82
CA MET A 40 7.74 -13.11 -3.38
C MET A 40 6.81 -11.97 -3.00
N ALA A 41 6.74 -10.92 -3.82
CA ALA A 41 5.79 -9.82 -3.63
C ALA A 41 4.34 -10.31 -3.78
N THR A 42 4.03 -11.06 -4.85
CA THR A 42 2.69 -11.65 -5.05
C THR A 42 2.29 -12.56 -3.89
N GLN A 43 3.19 -13.45 -3.45
CA GLN A 43 2.92 -14.32 -2.30
C GLN A 43 2.68 -13.53 -1.02
N GLY A 44 3.48 -12.48 -0.78
CA GLY A 44 3.34 -11.58 0.36
C GLY A 44 2.01 -10.84 0.35
N MET A 45 1.58 -10.32 -0.81
CA MET A 45 0.29 -9.67 -0.99
C MET A 45 -0.87 -10.65 -0.74
N HIS A 46 -0.78 -11.89 -1.25
CA HIS A 46 -1.82 -12.90 -1.06
C HIS A 46 -1.99 -13.34 0.40
N SER A 47 -0.88 -13.45 1.15
CA SER A 47 -0.91 -13.72 2.59
C SER A 47 -1.28 -12.49 3.43
N SER A 48 -1.19 -11.29 2.83
CA SER A 48 -1.56 -10.04 3.48
C SER A 48 -3.06 -9.78 3.38
N LYS A 49 -3.52 -8.88 4.25
CA LYS A 49 -4.88 -8.37 4.21
C LYS A 49 -4.94 -6.98 3.60
N PHE A 50 -3.95 -6.16 3.92
CA PHE A 50 -3.84 -4.79 3.45
C PHE A 50 -2.54 -4.61 2.67
N CYS A 51 -2.59 -3.85 1.60
CA CYS A 51 -1.43 -3.56 0.75
C CYS A 51 -1.28 -2.06 0.64
N LEU A 52 -0.16 -1.53 1.14
CA LEU A 52 0.09 -0.10 1.18
C LEU A 52 0.40 0.43 -0.23
N HIS A 53 -0.22 1.53 -0.60
CA HIS A 53 -0.05 2.21 -1.88
C HIS A 53 0.12 3.71 -1.66
N PRO A 54 1.35 4.17 -1.35
CA PRO A 54 1.63 5.58 -1.09
C PRO A 54 1.77 6.40 -2.37
N ALA A 55 1.53 7.71 -2.26
CA ALA A 55 1.70 8.68 -3.32
C ALA A 55 3.09 8.58 -3.98
N GLY A 56 3.11 8.60 -5.32
CA GLY A 56 4.32 8.40 -6.11
C GLY A 56 4.44 7.01 -6.76
N ASP A 57 3.58 6.06 -6.38
CA ASP A 57 3.18 5.01 -7.30
C ASP A 57 2.34 5.64 -8.42
N THR A 58 2.62 5.30 -9.68
CA THR A 58 1.75 5.73 -10.79
C THR A 58 0.45 4.91 -10.75
N PRO A 59 -0.71 5.42 -11.22
CA PRO A 59 -1.95 4.64 -11.33
C PRO A 59 -1.80 3.40 -12.24
N SER A 60 -0.80 3.44 -13.12
CA SER A 60 -0.32 2.36 -13.97
C SER A 60 0.72 1.44 -13.30
N ALA A 61 1.15 1.74 -12.07
CA ALA A 61 2.07 0.90 -11.33
C ALA A 61 1.33 -0.39 -10.96
N CYS A 62 1.93 -1.52 -11.35
CA CYS A 62 1.37 -2.87 -11.18
C CYS A 62 0.82 -3.16 -9.77
N ARG A 63 1.26 -2.44 -8.74
CA ARG A 63 0.96 -2.74 -7.34
C ARG A 63 -0.51 -2.63 -6.96
N LEU A 64 -1.29 -1.69 -7.52
CA LEU A 64 -2.73 -1.60 -7.23
C LEU A 64 -3.47 -2.81 -7.80
N PHE A 65 -3.23 -3.13 -9.07
CA PHE A 65 -3.82 -4.30 -9.73
C PHE A 65 -3.34 -5.61 -9.11
N ASP A 66 -2.05 -5.72 -8.79
CA ASP A 66 -1.48 -6.91 -8.16
C ASP A 66 -2.09 -7.13 -6.77
N ALA A 67 -2.36 -6.07 -6.00
CA ALA A 67 -3.04 -6.17 -4.71
C ALA A 67 -4.47 -6.71 -4.89
N ILE A 68 -5.23 -6.15 -5.83
CA ILE A 68 -6.61 -6.58 -6.13
C ILE A 68 -6.62 -8.06 -6.56
N VAL A 69 -5.77 -8.46 -7.50
CA VAL A 69 -5.66 -9.85 -7.97
C VAL A 69 -5.21 -10.79 -6.85
N SER A 70 -4.39 -10.30 -5.92
CA SER A 70 -3.95 -11.06 -4.74
C SER A 70 -4.97 -11.07 -3.61
N LEU A 71 -6.18 -10.50 -3.79
CA LEU A 71 -7.21 -10.35 -2.75
C LEU A 71 -6.73 -9.58 -1.51
N CYS A 72 -5.82 -8.64 -1.72
CA CYS A 72 -5.26 -7.76 -0.72
C CYS A 72 -5.93 -6.38 -0.83
N ILE A 73 -6.54 -5.90 0.26
CA ILE A 73 -7.26 -4.62 0.29
C ILE A 73 -6.25 -3.47 0.10
N PRO A 74 -6.35 -2.68 -0.98
CA PRO A 74 -5.45 -1.55 -1.17
C PRO A 74 -5.67 -0.48 -0.10
N VAL A 75 -4.59 0.02 0.48
CA VAL A 75 -4.56 1.18 1.38
C VAL A 75 -3.85 2.31 0.65
N ILE A 76 -4.65 3.19 0.05
CA ILE A 76 -4.18 4.28 -0.78
C ILE A 76 -3.89 5.47 0.13
N VAL A 77 -2.61 5.87 0.18
CA VAL A 77 -2.15 7.05 0.93
C VAL A 77 -1.82 8.14 -0.07
N SER A 78 -2.77 9.03 -0.31
CA SER A 78 -2.57 10.18 -1.20
C SER A 78 -3.64 11.23 -0.96
N ASP A 79 -3.26 12.50 -1.05
CA ASP A 79 -4.21 13.63 -1.01
C ASP A 79 -4.86 13.86 -2.39
N TYR A 80 -4.16 13.45 -3.45
CA TYR A 80 -4.60 13.52 -4.83
C TYR A 80 -4.16 12.26 -5.56
N ILE A 81 -5.12 11.46 -6.04
CA ILE A 81 -4.84 10.30 -6.88
C ILE A 81 -5.93 10.22 -7.95
N GLU A 82 -5.50 9.91 -9.18
CA GLU A 82 -6.40 9.54 -10.26
C GLU A 82 -6.32 8.02 -10.42
N LEU A 83 -7.44 7.33 -10.32
CA LEU A 83 -7.55 5.89 -10.49
C LEU A 83 -8.14 5.57 -11.88
N PRO A 84 -7.79 4.40 -12.45
CA PRO A 84 -8.33 4.01 -13.75
C PRO A 84 -9.83 3.74 -13.64
N PHE A 85 -10.60 4.28 -14.58
CA PHE A 85 -12.06 4.08 -14.66
C PHE A 85 -12.84 4.55 -13.41
N GLU A 86 -12.45 5.66 -12.77
CA GLU A 86 -13.14 6.21 -11.59
C GLU A 86 -14.64 6.44 -11.79
N ASP A 87 -15.07 6.75 -13.01
CA ASP A 87 -16.48 6.93 -13.36
C ASP A 87 -17.28 5.62 -13.38
N VAL A 88 -16.60 4.48 -13.43
CA VAL A 88 -17.22 3.14 -13.55
C VAL A 88 -17.01 2.33 -12.27
N ILE A 89 -15.81 2.41 -11.67
CA ILE A 89 -15.42 1.63 -10.51
C ILE A 89 -15.45 2.51 -9.26
N ASN A 90 -16.35 2.19 -8.34
CA ASN A 90 -16.38 2.84 -7.03
C ASN A 90 -15.29 2.27 -6.12
N TYR A 91 -14.08 2.83 -6.19
CA TYR A 91 -12.94 2.40 -5.39
C TYR A 91 -13.15 2.49 -3.88
N LYS A 92 -14.04 3.38 -3.40
CA LYS A 92 -14.39 3.48 -1.97
C LYS A 92 -15.01 2.20 -1.40
N LYS A 93 -15.47 1.28 -2.27
CA LYS A 93 -15.99 -0.03 -1.86
C LYS A 93 -14.92 -1.12 -1.74
N ILE A 94 -13.74 -0.93 -2.34
CA ILE A 94 -12.71 -1.97 -2.47
C ILE A 94 -11.35 -1.57 -1.91
N ALA A 95 -11.15 -0.29 -1.59
CA ALA A 95 -9.91 0.26 -1.05
C ALA A 95 -10.17 1.18 0.15
N VAL A 96 -9.15 1.32 1.00
CA VAL A 96 -9.11 2.28 2.10
C VAL A 96 -8.32 3.49 1.64
N PHE A 97 -8.86 4.69 1.84
CA PHE A 97 -8.21 5.95 1.52
C PHE A 97 -7.77 6.64 2.79
N VAL A 98 -6.54 7.14 2.80
CA VAL A 98 -5.96 7.88 3.93
C VAL A 98 -5.21 9.09 3.38
N ASP A 99 -5.40 10.25 4.00
CA ASP A 99 -4.62 11.45 3.69
C ASP A 99 -3.17 11.28 4.14
N THR A 100 -2.26 11.96 3.44
CA THR A 100 -0.82 11.85 3.70
C THR A 100 -0.47 12.28 5.11
N GLU A 101 -1.06 13.38 5.60
CA GLU A 101 -0.73 13.98 6.89
C GLU A 101 -1.07 13.04 8.06
N SER A 102 -2.21 12.35 8.01
CA SER A 102 -2.59 11.38 9.01
C SER A 102 -1.78 10.10 8.89
N ALA A 103 -1.47 9.67 7.66
CA ALA A 103 -0.73 8.44 7.42
C ALA A 103 0.71 8.45 7.98
N ILE A 104 1.37 9.62 8.00
CA ILE A 104 2.72 9.78 8.55
C ILE A 104 2.75 9.90 10.09
N LYS A 105 1.60 9.88 10.77
CA LYS A 105 1.57 9.87 12.24
C LYS A 105 1.92 8.46 12.73
N PRO A 106 2.89 8.32 13.66
CA PRO A 106 3.26 7.01 14.21
C PRO A 106 2.05 6.23 14.71
N SER A 107 2.00 4.94 14.37
CA SER A 107 0.93 3.99 14.74
C SER A 107 -0.49 4.34 14.26
N TYR A 108 -0.72 5.45 13.55
CA TYR A 108 -2.06 5.84 13.09
C TYR A 108 -2.61 4.82 12.08
N LEU A 109 -1.86 4.54 11.01
CA LEU A 109 -2.26 3.59 9.98
C LEU A 109 -2.53 2.20 10.56
N THR A 110 -1.62 1.68 11.39
CA THR A 110 -1.74 0.33 11.92
C THR A 110 -2.89 0.23 12.91
N LYS A 111 -3.10 1.23 13.78
CA LYS A 111 -4.26 1.29 14.68
C LYS A 111 -5.57 1.33 13.89
N MET A 112 -5.68 2.24 12.93
CA MET A 112 -6.86 2.40 12.08
C MET A 112 -7.19 1.10 11.32
N LEU A 113 -6.19 0.43 10.74
CA LEU A 113 -6.40 -0.80 9.97
C LEU A 113 -6.70 -2.02 10.86
N ARG A 114 -6.17 -2.07 12.10
CA ARG A 114 -6.45 -3.13 13.08
C ARG A 114 -7.87 -3.04 13.64
N GLU A 115 -8.38 -1.82 13.85
CA GLU A 115 -9.75 -1.57 14.32
C GLU A 115 -10.80 -1.79 13.21
N ASN A 116 -10.36 -1.98 11.96
CA ASN A 116 -11.25 -2.09 10.81
C ASN A 116 -12.00 -3.44 10.78
N LYS A 117 -13.27 -3.40 10.37
CA LYS A 117 -14.24 -4.50 10.43
C LYS A 117 -13.98 -5.67 9.48
N TYR A 118 -13.06 -5.54 8.52
CA TYR A 118 -12.71 -6.63 7.61
C TYR A 118 -12.09 -7.78 8.42
N LYS A 119 -12.66 -8.99 8.45
CA LYS A 119 -12.11 -10.14 9.22
C LYS A 119 -11.16 -10.96 8.35
N LYS A 120 -9.86 -10.77 8.54
CA LYS A 120 -8.73 -11.64 8.11
C LYS A 120 -7.55 -11.27 9.01
N ASP A 121 -6.62 -12.20 9.26
CA ASP A 121 -5.42 -11.94 10.04
C ASP A 121 -4.62 -10.76 9.44
N PHE A 122 -4.11 -9.89 10.31
CA PHE A 122 -3.51 -8.61 9.92
C PHE A 122 -2.06 -8.81 9.47
N ALA A 123 -1.80 -8.57 8.19
CA ALA A 123 -0.46 -8.37 7.65
C ALA A 123 -0.54 -7.27 6.57
N VAL A 124 0.35 -6.28 6.66
CA VAL A 124 0.49 -5.18 5.70
C VAL A 124 1.73 -5.43 4.85
N SER A 125 1.59 -5.53 3.52
CA SER A 125 2.75 -5.53 2.60
C SER A 125 2.99 -4.14 2.03
N ALA A 126 4.16 -3.56 2.33
CA ALA A 126 4.67 -2.31 1.75
C ALA A 126 5.89 -2.58 0.86
#